data_AF-D6CSA2-F1
#
_entry.id   AF-D6CSA2-F1
#
_cell.length_a   1.000
_cell.length_b   1.000
_cell.length_c   1.000
_cell.angle_alpha   90.00
_cell.angle_beta   90.00
_cell.angle_gamma   90.00
#
_symmetry.space_group_name_H-M   'P 1'
#
loop_
_entity.id
_entity.type
_entity.pdbx_description
1 polymer ?
#
loop_
_entity_poly.entity_id
_entity_poly.type
_entity_poly.pdbx_seq_one_letter_code
_entity_poly.pdbx_strand_id
1 'polypeptide(L)'
;MHIKTRRNRALLYRSAWVPKGTAGNTHGYTHQRYVGSIPLTAAAISPNLQSKLSPAELAFVESKVCTPARQRASEENRAAEQREMDPAWRIEEALRLLGEAADRSAGQPVPAALVEQLQQVVGGLHAKGSAVTAVTTESADPLAEALTGIRTAAQSVAAGHYGKAPAEGVRTTRTYKLWSQLLDSVQGDTDGSLLRALQESGYVKRRGH
;
A
#
# COMPACT_ATOMS: atom_id res chain seq x y z
N MET A 1 -46.06 -0.96 5.75
CA MET A 1 -44.96 -1.68 6.44
C MET A 1 -44.00 -0.67 7.03
N HIS A 2 -43.48 -0.90 8.22
CA HIS A 2 -42.52 -0.03 8.89
C HIS A 2 -41.27 -0.81 9.27
N ILE A 3 -40.08 -0.21 9.05
CA ILE A 3 -38.80 -0.80 9.44
C ILE A 3 -38.25 -0.06 10.65
N LYS A 4 -37.84 -0.79 11.69
CA LYS A 4 -37.06 -0.24 12.79
C LYS A 4 -35.67 -0.86 12.78
N THR A 5 -34.64 -0.02 12.68
CA THR A 5 -33.25 -0.48 12.69
C THR A 5 -32.75 -0.64 14.12
N ARG A 6 -32.14 -1.79 14.42
CA ARG A 6 -31.49 -2.08 15.71
C ARG A 6 -30.22 -2.88 15.45
N ARG A 7 -29.06 -2.34 15.87
CA ARG A 7 -27.75 -2.91 15.56
C ARG A 7 -27.63 -3.16 14.05
N ASN A 8 -27.31 -4.40 13.63
CA ASN A 8 -27.19 -4.79 12.23
C ASN A 8 -28.46 -5.46 11.65
N ARG A 9 -29.65 -5.19 12.21
CA ARG A 9 -30.91 -5.80 11.75
C ARG A 9 -32.01 -4.76 11.50
N ALA A 10 -32.77 -5.00 10.44
CA ALA A 10 -34.05 -4.36 10.18
C ALA A 10 -35.18 -5.21 10.77
N LEU A 11 -35.90 -4.65 11.74
CA LEU A 11 -37.11 -5.23 12.33
C LEU A 11 -38.33 -4.77 11.53
N LEU A 12 -39.14 -5.71 11.06
CA LEU A 12 -40.28 -5.46 10.18
C LEU A 12 -41.59 -5.46 10.96
N TYR A 13 -42.36 -4.38 10.83
CA TYR A 13 -43.63 -4.18 11.52
C TYR A 13 -44.76 -3.85 10.53
N ARG A 14 -45.85 -4.62 10.59
CA ARG A 14 -47.09 -4.31 9.88
C ARG A 14 -47.95 -3.40 10.75
N SER A 15 -48.29 -2.22 10.23
CA SER A 15 -49.17 -1.26 10.89
C SER A 15 -50.61 -1.51 10.44
N ALA A 16 -51.53 -1.58 11.38
CA ALA A 16 -52.97 -1.60 11.13
C ALA A 16 -53.64 -0.44 11.90
N TRP A 17 -54.58 0.25 11.26
CA TRP A 17 -55.38 1.26 11.93
C TRP A 17 -56.47 0.59 12.77
N VAL A 18 -56.58 0.99 14.03
CA VAL A 18 -57.64 0.57 14.94
C VAL A 18 -58.58 1.76 15.13
N PRO A 19 -59.80 1.73 14.57
CA PRO A 19 -60.74 2.83 14.70
C PRO A 19 -61.25 2.94 16.14
N LYS A 20 -61.73 4.15 16.51
CA LYS A 20 -62.31 4.42 17.82
C LYS A 20 -63.47 3.45 18.12
N GLY A 21 -63.54 2.95 19.35
CA GLY A 21 -64.66 2.13 19.83
C GLY A 21 -64.64 0.65 19.44
N THR A 22 -63.62 0.16 18.73
CA THR A 22 -63.54 -1.25 18.32
C THR A 22 -62.83 -2.17 19.33
N ALA A 23 -62.04 -1.61 20.24
CA ALA A 23 -61.31 -2.35 21.27
C ALA A 23 -61.42 -1.68 22.65
N GLY A 24 -62.57 -1.07 22.96
CA GLY A 24 -62.75 -0.28 24.20
C GLY A 24 -61.96 1.03 24.23
N ASN A 25 -61.46 1.48 23.08
CA ASN A 25 -60.61 2.65 22.93
C ASN A 25 -61.41 3.95 22.70
N THR A 26 -60.97 5.05 23.32
CA THR A 26 -61.61 6.38 23.25
C THR A 26 -61.20 7.19 22.02
N HIS A 27 -60.13 6.81 21.33
CA HIS A 27 -59.62 7.42 20.10
C HIS A 27 -59.03 6.34 19.17
N GLY A 28 -58.96 6.64 17.86
CA GLY A 28 -58.32 5.76 16.90
C GLY A 28 -56.79 5.77 17.03
N TYR A 29 -56.15 4.64 16.82
CA TYR A 29 -54.69 4.52 16.94
C TYR A 29 -54.11 3.52 15.94
N THR A 30 -52.80 3.60 15.70
CA THR A 30 -52.08 2.64 14.86
C THR A 30 -51.48 1.54 15.73
N HIS A 31 -51.84 0.29 15.46
CA HIS A 31 -51.23 -0.88 16.08
C HIS A 31 -50.13 -1.46 15.18
N GLN A 32 -48.93 -1.71 15.73
CA GLN A 32 -47.80 -2.27 15.00
C GLN A 32 -47.56 -3.73 15.42
N ARG A 33 -47.73 -4.68 14.50
CA ARG A 33 -47.44 -6.10 14.72
C ARG A 33 -46.09 -6.48 14.13
N TYR A 34 -45.22 -7.11 14.92
CA TYR A 34 -43.94 -7.63 14.44
C TYR A 34 -44.17 -8.81 13.48
N VAL A 35 -43.46 -8.79 12.35
CA VAL A 35 -43.56 -9.82 11.28
C VAL A 35 -42.29 -10.65 11.19
N GLY A 36 -41.13 -10.02 11.38
CA GLY A 36 -39.84 -10.70 11.28
C GLY A 36 -38.68 -9.71 11.28
N SER A 37 -37.48 -10.24 11.12
CA SER A 37 -36.27 -9.42 11.01
C SER A 37 -35.34 -9.95 9.93
N ILE A 38 -34.62 -9.03 9.31
CA ILE A 38 -33.65 -9.32 8.25
C ILE A 38 -32.34 -8.57 8.56
N PRO A 39 -31.16 -9.18 8.38
CA PRO A 39 -29.90 -8.45 8.46
C PRO A 39 -29.86 -7.27 7.49
N LEU A 40 -29.25 -6.16 7.88
CA LEU A 40 -29.08 -5.01 6.97
C LEU A 40 -28.13 -5.30 5.81
N THR A 41 -27.30 -6.33 5.93
CA THR A 41 -26.38 -6.83 4.91
C THR A 41 -26.99 -7.93 4.03
N ALA A 42 -28.25 -8.31 4.26
CA ALA A 42 -28.87 -9.40 3.52
C ALA A 42 -29.17 -9.01 2.08
N ALA A 43 -28.50 -9.66 1.13
CA ALA A 43 -28.70 -9.47 -0.30
C ALA A 43 -30.02 -10.05 -0.84
N ALA A 44 -30.71 -10.89 -0.06
CA ALA A 44 -32.00 -11.48 -0.44
C ALA A 44 -32.89 -11.73 0.80
N ILE A 45 -34.20 -11.72 0.58
CA ILE A 45 -35.20 -12.03 1.60
C ILE A 45 -35.26 -13.55 1.79
N SER A 46 -35.11 -14.06 3.02
CA SER A 46 -35.17 -15.51 3.29
C SER A 46 -36.56 -16.10 2.97
N PRO A 47 -36.67 -17.36 2.50
CA PRO A 47 -37.96 -17.99 2.17
C PRO A 47 -38.98 -17.98 3.32
N ASN A 48 -38.50 -18.19 4.57
CA ASN A 48 -39.35 -18.11 5.76
C ASN A 48 -40.04 -16.75 5.90
N LEU A 49 -39.28 -15.67 5.66
CA LEU A 49 -39.80 -14.32 5.70
C LEU A 49 -40.67 -14.00 4.48
N GLN A 50 -40.34 -14.55 3.31
CA GLN A 50 -41.15 -14.36 2.09
C GLN A 50 -42.58 -14.87 2.28
N SER A 51 -42.74 -16.04 2.91
CA SER A 51 -44.07 -16.63 3.18
C SER A 51 -44.97 -15.79 4.09
N LYS A 52 -44.42 -14.81 4.82
CA LYS A 52 -45.14 -13.98 5.80
C LYS A 52 -45.48 -12.58 5.27
N LEU A 53 -44.93 -12.21 4.12
CA LEU A 53 -45.02 -10.87 3.53
C LEU A 53 -45.93 -10.89 2.30
N SER A 54 -46.73 -9.84 2.13
CA SER A 54 -47.48 -9.65 0.88
C SER A 54 -46.54 -9.20 -0.25
N PRO A 55 -46.96 -9.29 -1.53
CA PRO A 55 -46.15 -8.83 -2.66
C PRO A 55 -45.68 -7.36 -2.54
N ALA A 56 -46.55 -6.47 -2.05
CA ALA A 56 -46.19 -5.07 -1.82
C ALA A 56 -45.17 -4.90 -0.68
N GLU A 57 -45.28 -5.73 0.37
CA GLU A 57 -44.32 -5.71 1.48
C GLU A 57 -42.97 -6.31 1.08
N LEU A 58 -42.96 -7.33 0.22
CA LEU A 58 -41.74 -7.87 -0.39
C LEU A 58 -41.02 -6.80 -1.19
N ALA A 59 -41.70 -6.10 -2.09
CA ALA A 59 -41.11 -4.99 -2.86
C ALA A 59 -40.57 -3.87 -1.96
N PHE A 60 -41.25 -3.58 -0.85
CA PHE A 60 -40.80 -2.61 0.13
C PHE A 60 -39.51 -3.06 0.85
N VAL A 61 -39.44 -4.31 1.32
CA VAL A 61 -38.24 -4.84 1.97
C VAL A 61 -37.08 -4.97 0.98
N GLU A 62 -37.36 -5.39 -0.24
CA GLU A 62 -36.40 -5.50 -1.33
C GLU A 62 -35.73 -4.16 -1.63
N SER A 63 -36.53 -3.12 -1.85
CA SER A 63 -36.03 -1.77 -2.16
C SER A 63 -35.31 -1.10 -0.98
N LYS A 64 -35.75 -1.33 0.26
CA LYS A 64 -35.20 -0.66 1.45
C LYS A 64 -34.05 -1.39 2.14
N VAL A 65 -33.90 -2.70 1.93
CA VAL A 65 -32.88 -3.51 2.59
C VAL A 65 -31.99 -4.23 1.59
N CYS A 66 -32.57 -5.06 0.72
CA CYS A 66 -31.78 -5.98 -0.11
C CYS A 66 -31.04 -5.28 -1.26
N THR A 67 -31.68 -4.34 -1.96
CA THR A 67 -31.02 -3.55 -3.02
C THR A 67 -29.84 -2.73 -2.46
N PRO A 68 -30.00 -1.94 -1.38
CA PRO A 68 -28.87 -1.24 -0.78
C PRO A 68 -27.76 -2.16 -0.25
N ALA A 69 -28.12 -3.35 0.26
CA ALA A 69 -27.13 -4.34 0.71
C ALA A 69 -26.29 -4.88 -0.47
N ARG A 70 -26.92 -5.18 -1.60
CA ARG A 70 -26.21 -5.62 -2.82
C ARG A 70 -25.33 -4.53 -3.40
N GLN A 71 -25.82 -3.28 -3.42
CA GLN A 71 -25.04 -2.14 -3.89
C GLN A 71 -23.77 -1.96 -3.04
N ARG A 72 -23.90 -1.93 -1.71
CA ARG A 72 -22.73 -1.85 -0.81
C ARG A 72 -21.77 -3.00 -0.99
N ALA A 73 -22.25 -4.24 -1.07
CA ALA A 73 -21.38 -5.39 -1.32
C ALA A 73 -20.64 -5.30 -2.66
N SER A 74 -21.31 -4.82 -3.71
CA SER A 74 -20.69 -4.59 -5.02
C SER A 74 -19.65 -3.46 -4.99
N GLU A 75 -19.95 -2.37 -4.27
CA GLU A 75 -19.02 -1.25 -4.08
C GLU A 75 -17.79 -1.66 -3.26
N GLU A 76 -17.99 -2.43 -2.18
CA GLU A 76 -16.91 -2.98 -1.36
C GLU A 76 -16.00 -3.90 -2.19
N ASN A 77 -16.60 -4.78 -3.01
CA ASN A 77 -15.85 -5.64 -3.92
C ASN A 77 -15.09 -4.82 -4.96
N ARG A 78 -15.73 -3.85 -5.62
CA ARG A 78 -15.06 -2.96 -6.58
C ARG A 78 -13.94 -2.16 -5.93
N ALA A 79 -14.14 -1.66 -4.72
CA ALA A 79 -13.12 -0.94 -3.97
C ALA A 79 -11.98 -1.86 -3.53
N ALA A 80 -12.25 -3.14 -3.25
CA ALA A 80 -11.23 -4.14 -2.99
C ALA A 80 -10.45 -4.47 -4.26
N GLU A 81 -11.12 -4.72 -5.38
CA GLU A 81 -10.49 -4.95 -6.70
C GLU A 81 -9.64 -3.74 -7.13
N GLN A 82 -10.15 -2.53 -6.96
CA GLN A 82 -9.40 -1.30 -7.25
C GLN A 82 -8.15 -1.18 -6.37
N ARG A 83 -8.26 -1.48 -5.07
CA ARG A 83 -7.10 -1.54 -4.16
C ARG A 83 -6.12 -2.63 -4.55
N GLU A 84 -6.61 -3.79 -4.98
CA GLU A 84 -5.75 -4.89 -5.42
C GLU A 84 -4.96 -4.55 -6.67
N MET A 85 -5.57 -3.80 -7.58
CA MET A 85 -4.98 -3.36 -8.85
C MET A 85 -4.16 -2.06 -8.72
N ASP A 86 -4.23 -1.35 -7.59
CA ASP A 86 -3.47 -0.13 -7.34
C ASP A 86 -2.03 -0.44 -6.92
N PRO A 87 -1.03 -0.23 -7.79
CA PRO A 87 0.36 -0.53 -7.47
C PRO A 87 0.91 0.38 -6.35
N ALA A 88 0.40 1.60 -6.21
CA ALA A 88 0.85 2.53 -5.17
C ALA A 88 0.44 2.01 -3.79
N TRP A 89 -0.82 1.60 -3.64
CA TRP A 89 -1.33 1.00 -2.41
C TRP A 89 -0.54 -0.27 -2.02
N ARG A 90 -0.24 -1.14 -3.00
CA ARG A 90 0.58 -2.34 -2.77
C ARG A 90 2.00 -2.02 -2.29
N ILE A 91 2.61 -0.97 -2.83
CA ILE A 91 3.95 -0.52 -2.41
C ILE A 91 3.89 0.08 -1.00
N GLU A 92 2.87 0.88 -0.67
CA GLU A 92 2.68 1.42 0.69
C GLU A 92 2.54 0.31 1.72
N GLU A 93 1.75 -0.72 1.41
CA GLU A 93 1.57 -1.88 2.30
C GLU A 93 2.85 -2.72 2.41
N ALA A 94 3.59 -2.88 1.32
CA ALA A 94 4.90 -3.53 1.35
C ALA A 94 5.89 -2.76 2.23
N LEU A 95 5.92 -1.41 2.14
CA LEU A 95 6.76 -0.57 3.00
C LEU A 95 6.41 -0.75 4.48
N ARG A 96 5.11 -0.80 4.81
CA ARG A 96 4.65 -1.06 6.19
C ARG A 96 5.16 -2.40 6.71
N LEU A 97 4.98 -3.47 5.94
CA LEU A 97 5.41 -4.82 6.30
C LEU A 97 6.94 -4.94 6.42
N LEU A 98 7.68 -4.28 5.51
CA LEU A 98 9.14 -4.24 5.56
C LEU A 98 9.65 -3.46 6.77
N GLY A 99 8.97 -2.38 7.17
CA GLY A 99 9.26 -1.68 8.42
C GLY A 99 9.11 -2.59 9.64
N GLU A 100 7.98 -3.30 9.75
CA GLU A 100 7.77 -4.28 10.82
C GLU A 100 8.80 -5.42 10.80
N ALA A 101 9.19 -5.88 9.61
CA ALA A 101 10.23 -6.90 9.46
C ALA A 101 11.60 -6.36 9.89
N ALA A 102 11.94 -5.11 9.56
CA ALA A 102 13.19 -4.48 9.98
C ALA A 102 13.28 -4.37 11.51
N ASP A 103 12.20 -3.94 12.17
CA ASP A 103 12.14 -3.88 13.63
C ASP A 103 12.35 -5.25 14.27
N ARG A 104 11.71 -6.30 13.72
CA ARG A 104 11.86 -7.68 14.21
C ARG A 104 13.23 -8.28 13.90
N SER A 105 13.87 -7.84 12.81
CA SER A 105 15.15 -8.38 12.35
C SER A 105 16.30 -8.13 13.33
N ALA A 106 16.16 -7.14 14.22
CA ALA A 106 17.09 -6.90 15.33
C ALA A 106 17.16 -8.09 16.30
N GLY A 107 16.05 -8.83 16.48
CA GLY A 107 15.99 -10.04 17.31
C GLY A 107 16.22 -11.34 16.54
N GLN A 108 15.93 -11.33 15.23
CA GLN A 108 16.13 -12.49 14.36
C GLN A 108 16.60 -12.04 12.98
N PRO A 109 17.91 -12.06 12.71
CA PRO A 109 18.45 -11.65 11.43
C PRO A 109 17.85 -12.45 10.26
N VAL A 110 17.58 -11.75 9.16
CA VAL A 110 17.11 -12.35 7.91
C VAL A 110 18.29 -12.72 7.00
N PRO A 111 18.17 -13.76 6.15
CA PRO A 111 19.23 -14.13 5.21
C PRO A 111 19.56 -13.01 4.22
N ALA A 112 20.84 -12.75 3.97
CA ALA A 112 21.29 -11.72 3.04
C ALA A 112 20.74 -11.89 1.62
N ALA A 113 20.65 -13.14 1.13
CA ALA A 113 20.07 -13.44 -0.18
C ALA A 113 18.61 -12.99 -0.33
N LEU A 114 17.82 -12.99 0.76
CA LEU A 114 16.43 -12.53 0.74
C LEU A 114 16.36 -11.00 0.62
N VAL A 115 17.31 -10.29 1.22
CA VAL A 115 17.44 -8.83 1.10
C VAL A 115 17.89 -8.44 -0.32
N GLU A 116 18.82 -9.19 -0.91
CA GLU A 116 19.26 -8.97 -2.30
C GLU A 116 18.11 -9.19 -3.31
N GLN A 117 17.33 -10.26 -3.15
CA GLN A 117 16.14 -10.51 -3.97
C GLN A 117 15.13 -9.36 -3.86
N LEU A 118 14.91 -8.85 -2.65
CA LEU A 118 14.02 -7.70 -2.44
C LEU A 118 14.53 -6.45 -3.17
N GLN A 119 15.83 -6.17 -3.11
CA GLN A 119 16.43 -5.04 -3.83
C GLN A 119 16.23 -5.15 -5.35
N GLN A 120 16.38 -6.36 -5.92
CA GLN A 120 16.12 -6.60 -7.34
C GLN A 120 14.65 -6.34 -7.72
N VAL A 121 13.70 -6.81 -6.90
CA VAL A 121 12.27 -6.60 -7.13
C VAL A 121 11.91 -5.11 -7.07
N VAL A 122 12.44 -4.39 -6.09
CA VAL A 122 12.24 -2.92 -5.97
C VAL A 122 12.83 -2.19 -7.17
N GLY A 123 13.98 -2.62 -7.68
CA GLY A 123 14.61 -2.07 -8.88
C GLY A 123 13.77 -2.24 -10.16
N GLY A 124 12.86 -3.21 -10.21
CA GLY A 124 11.93 -3.42 -11.34
C GLY A 124 10.65 -2.57 -11.31
N LEU A 125 10.42 -1.78 -10.25
CA LEU A 125 9.22 -0.95 -10.13
C LEU A 125 9.28 0.28 -11.05
N HIS A 126 8.18 0.55 -11.75
CA HIS A 126 8.07 1.69 -12.66
C HIS A 126 7.51 2.91 -11.93
N ALA A 127 8.32 3.96 -11.73
CA ALA A 127 7.90 5.19 -11.07
C ALA A 127 7.49 6.28 -12.08
N LYS A 128 6.41 7.02 -11.80
CA LYS A 128 6.05 8.21 -12.58
C LYS A 128 7.14 9.28 -12.41
N GLY A 129 7.75 9.71 -13.52
CA GLY A 129 8.90 10.61 -13.52
C GLY A 129 10.25 9.89 -13.61
N SER A 130 10.26 8.56 -13.50
CA SER A 130 11.34 7.75 -14.03
C SER A 130 11.08 7.59 -15.52
N ALA A 131 11.98 8.10 -16.36
CA ALA A 131 12.04 7.59 -17.72
C ALA A 131 12.15 6.07 -17.61
N VAL A 132 11.20 5.38 -18.24
CA VAL A 132 11.14 3.92 -18.25
C VAL A 132 12.38 3.43 -18.99
N THR A 133 13.44 3.09 -18.25
CA THR A 133 14.36 2.04 -18.69
C THR A 133 13.66 0.73 -18.36
N ALA A 134 12.77 0.34 -19.28
CA ALA A 134 12.32 -1.04 -19.37
C ALA A 134 13.57 -1.92 -19.36
N VAL A 135 13.46 -3.04 -18.64
CA VAL A 135 14.43 -4.13 -18.65
C VAL A 135 14.59 -4.60 -20.10
N THR A 136 15.52 -4.00 -20.83
CA THR A 136 16.38 -4.73 -21.73
C THR A 136 17.62 -5.09 -20.93
N THR A 137 18.10 -6.30 -21.15
CA THR A 137 19.47 -6.71 -20.91
C THR A 137 20.43 -5.85 -21.74
N GLU A 138 20.47 -4.55 -21.49
CA GLU A 138 21.49 -3.62 -21.93
C GLU A 138 22.05 -2.98 -20.67
N SER A 139 23.32 -3.31 -20.42
CA SER A 139 24.18 -2.78 -19.38
C SER A 139 23.65 -1.48 -18.76
N ALA A 140 23.24 -1.53 -17.50
CA ALA A 140 23.06 -0.33 -16.70
C ALA A 140 24.29 0.58 -16.92
N ASP A 141 24.06 1.86 -17.20
CA ASP A 141 25.11 2.82 -17.47
C ASP A 141 26.10 2.82 -16.28
N PRO A 142 27.33 2.30 -16.45
CA PRO A 142 28.27 2.14 -15.34
C PRO A 142 28.61 3.47 -14.66
N LEU A 143 28.49 4.60 -15.36
CA LEU A 143 28.69 5.93 -14.79
C LEU A 143 27.54 6.32 -13.84
N ALA A 144 26.31 5.97 -14.19
CA ALA A 144 25.13 6.23 -13.37
C ALA A 144 25.12 5.39 -12.09
N GLU A 145 25.55 4.12 -12.18
CA GLU A 145 25.73 3.25 -11.03
C GLU A 145 26.84 3.76 -10.10
N ALA A 146 28.00 4.14 -10.66
CA ALA A 146 29.10 4.71 -9.88
C ALA A 146 28.67 6.00 -9.15
N LEU A 147 27.94 6.89 -9.82
CA LEU A 147 27.41 8.12 -9.21
C LEU A 147 26.46 7.81 -8.05
N THR A 148 25.61 6.80 -8.20
CA THR A 148 24.67 6.38 -7.16
C THR A 148 25.41 5.79 -5.96
N GLY A 149 26.38 4.91 -6.19
CA GLY A 149 27.22 4.33 -5.15
C GLY A 149 27.98 5.39 -4.34
N ILE A 150 28.57 6.39 -5.00
CA ILE A 150 29.29 7.49 -4.33
C ILE A 150 28.35 8.32 -3.45
N ARG A 151 27.13 8.62 -3.92
CA ARG A 151 26.13 9.38 -3.14
C ARG A 151 25.71 8.64 -1.88
N THR A 152 25.43 7.35 -1.99
CA THR A 152 25.06 6.50 -0.84
C THR A 152 26.20 6.38 0.16
N ALA A 153 27.45 6.23 -0.32
CA ALA A 153 28.63 6.21 0.53
C ALA A 153 28.79 7.54 1.29
N ALA A 154 28.61 8.68 0.62
CA ALA A 154 28.68 10.00 1.24
C ALA A 154 27.61 10.21 2.34
N GLN A 155 26.36 9.81 2.06
CA GLN A 155 25.29 9.82 3.06
C GLN A 155 25.63 8.94 4.26
N SER A 156 26.22 7.77 4.02
CA SER A 156 26.58 6.83 5.09
C SER A 156 27.68 7.38 5.99
N VAL A 157 28.65 8.11 5.43
CA VAL A 157 29.68 8.83 6.21
C VAL A 157 29.06 9.99 7.01
N ALA A 158 28.19 10.79 6.40
CA ALA A 158 27.52 11.90 7.07
C ALA A 158 26.62 11.44 8.24
N ALA A 159 25.93 10.31 8.06
CA ALA A 159 25.11 9.67 9.10
C ALA A 159 25.94 8.99 10.21
N GLY A 160 27.27 8.97 10.11
CA GLY A 160 28.16 8.45 11.14
C GLY A 160 28.35 6.94 11.16
N HIS A 161 27.94 6.21 10.10
CA HIS A 161 28.08 4.74 10.03
C HIS A 161 29.54 4.26 10.11
N TYR A 162 30.50 5.14 9.83
CA TYR A 162 31.94 4.85 9.89
C TYR A 162 32.63 5.43 11.13
N GLY A 163 31.88 6.00 12.08
CA GLY A 163 32.40 6.67 13.27
C GLY A 163 33.08 8.02 12.97
N LYS A 164 33.76 8.58 13.98
CA LYS A 164 34.58 9.78 13.84
C LYS A 164 36.04 9.40 13.59
N ALA A 165 36.73 10.19 12.78
CA ALA A 165 38.16 10.02 12.54
C ALA A 165 38.93 10.20 13.87
N PRO A 166 39.95 9.36 14.14
CA PRO A 166 40.80 9.52 15.31
C PRO A 166 41.63 10.80 15.23
N ALA A 167 42.04 11.35 16.38
CA ALA A 167 42.82 12.60 16.45
C ALA A 167 44.20 12.48 15.75
N GLU A 168 44.79 11.28 15.76
CA GLU A 168 46.05 10.98 15.09
C GLU A 168 45.92 9.70 14.26
N GLY A 169 46.78 9.53 13.25
CA GLY A 169 46.85 8.31 12.46
C GLY A 169 45.67 8.08 11.49
N VAL A 170 44.90 9.12 11.14
CA VAL A 170 43.74 9.04 10.21
C VAL A 170 44.07 8.26 8.93
N ARG A 171 45.28 8.46 8.39
CA ARG A 171 45.75 7.79 7.15
C ARG A 171 45.84 6.27 7.25
N THR A 172 45.92 5.73 8.45
CA THR A 172 46.00 4.28 8.70
C THR A 172 44.63 3.62 8.80
N THR A 173 43.57 4.41 8.97
CA THR A 173 42.21 3.91 9.12
C THR A 173 41.71 3.24 7.85
N ARG A 174 40.87 2.22 8.00
CA ARG A 174 40.22 1.53 6.87
C ARG A 174 39.44 2.50 6.00
N THR A 175 38.70 3.43 6.63
CA THR A 175 37.89 4.43 5.92
C THR A 175 38.74 5.36 5.07
N TYR A 176 39.89 5.82 5.57
CA TYR A 176 40.82 6.63 4.78
C TYR A 176 41.45 5.84 3.63
N LYS A 177 41.84 4.58 3.87
CA LYS A 177 42.40 3.72 2.81
C LYS A 177 41.39 3.48 1.68
N LEU A 178 40.13 3.20 2.02
CA LEU A 178 39.05 3.05 1.04
C LEU A 178 38.78 4.34 0.27
N TRP A 179 38.76 5.49 0.97
CA TRP A 179 38.68 6.79 0.31
C TRP A 179 39.84 7.03 -0.66
N SER A 180 41.07 6.72 -0.26
CA SER A 180 42.25 6.87 -1.11
C SER A 180 42.17 5.98 -2.35
N GLN A 181 41.68 4.75 -2.23
CA GLN A 181 41.48 3.83 -3.36
C GLN A 181 40.38 4.33 -4.30
N LEU A 182 39.28 4.86 -3.75
CA LEU A 182 38.19 5.44 -4.54
C LEU A 182 38.70 6.67 -5.30
N LEU A 183 39.44 7.56 -4.63
CA LEU A 183 40.02 8.74 -5.25
C LEU A 183 40.98 8.38 -6.38
N ASP A 184 41.84 7.37 -6.18
CA ASP A 184 42.76 6.87 -7.20
C ASP A 184 42.01 6.22 -8.38
N SER A 185 40.94 5.47 -8.11
CA SER A 185 40.10 4.89 -9.17
C SER A 185 39.36 5.96 -9.98
N VAL A 186 39.01 7.10 -9.38
CA VAL A 186 38.30 8.19 -10.07
C VAL A 186 39.25 9.17 -10.76
N GLN A 187 40.34 9.58 -10.10
CA GLN A 187 41.22 10.67 -10.51
C GLN A 187 42.69 10.29 -10.60
N GLY A 188 43.05 9.02 -10.41
CA GLY A 188 44.43 8.56 -10.47
C GLY A 188 45.09 8.83 -11.82
N ASP A 189 46.41 8.91 -11.82
CA ASP A 189 47.20 9.12 -13.03
C ASP A 189 47.46 7.83 -13.83
N THR A 190 46.95 6.70 -13.35
CA THR A 190 47.07 5.38 -14.00
C THR A 190 46.03 5.19 -15.10
N ASP A 191 46.37 4.40 -16.11
CA ASP A 191 45.52 4.08 -17.29
C ASP A 191 44.17 3.44 -16.95
N GLY A 192 43.97 2.97 -15.71
CA GLY A 192 42.71 2.41 -15.22
C GLY A 192 41.76 3.40 -14.53
N SER A 193 42.12 4.68 -14.41
CA SER A 193 41.26 5.65 -13.70
C SER A 193 40.14 6.18 -14.59
N LEU A 194 38.99 6.49 -13.96
CA LEU A 194 37.83 7.00 -14.67
C LEU A 194 38.12 8.32 -15.41
N LEU A 195 38.87 9.23 -14.78
CA LEU A 195 39.25 10.50 -15.39
C LEU A 195 40.11 10.31 -16.64
N ARG A 196 41.05 9.36 -16.63
CA ARG A 196 41.92 9.09 -17.80
C ARG A 196 41.11 8.50 -18.94
N ALA A 197 40.27 7.51 -18.66
CA ALA A 197 39.36 6.92 -19.65
C ALA A 197 38.44 7.97 -20.29
N LEU A 198 37.90 8.90 -19.50
CA LEU A 198 37.06 10.01 -19.99
C LEU A 198 37.85 11.04 -20.82
N GLN A 199 39.11 11.30 -20.48
CA GLN A 199 39.98 12.20 -21.25
C GLN A 199 40.38 11.60 -22.60
N GLU A 200 40.75 10.31 -22.61
CA GLU A 200 41.10 9.58 -23.84
C GLU A 200 39.92 9.46 -24.78
N SER A 201 38.73 9.26 -24.24
CA SER A 201 37.48 9.23 -25.01
C SER A 201 36.98 10.63 -25.40
N GLY A 202 37.67 11.70 -25.01
CA GLY A 202 37.36 13.08 -25.41
C GLY A 202 36.23 13.76 -24.65
N TYR A 203 35.66 13.14 -23.61
CA TYR A 203 34.59 13.72 -22.80
C TYR A 203 35.07 14.78 -21.79
N VAL A 204 36.35 14.74 -21.41
CA VAL A 204 36.97 15.68 -20.46
C VAL A 204 38.28 16.23 -21.03
N LYS A 205 38.48 17.55 -20.99
CA LYS A 205 39.74 18.15 -21.43
C LYS A 205 40.85 17.93 -20.39
N ARG A 206 42.06 17.59 -20.84
CA ARG A 206 43.26 17.61 -19.99
C ARG A 206 43.54 19.05 -19.57
N ARG A 207 43.66 19.30 -18.28
CA ARG A 207 44.14 20.60 -17.79
C ARG A 207 45.64 20.68 -18.08
N GLY A 208 46.04 21.55 -19.01
CA GLY A 208 47.46 21.79 -19.31
C GLY A 208 47.84 21.90 -20.80
N HIS A 209 46.88 21.96 -21.73
CA HIS A 209 47.12 22.36 -23.12
C HIS A 209 46.19 23.49 -23.53
#